data_AF-A0A6A6HPK7-F1
#
_entry.id   AF-A0A6A6HPK7-F1
#
_cell.length_a   1.000
_cell.length_b   1.000
_cell.length_c   1.000
_cell.angle_alpha   90.00
_cell.angle_beta   90.00
_cell.angle_gamma   90.00
#
_symmetry.space_group_name_H-M   'P 1'
#
loop_
_entity.id
_entity.type
_entity.pdbx_description
1 polymer ?
#
loop_
_entity_poly.entity_id
_entity_poly.type
_entity_poly.pdbx_seq_one_letter_code
_entity_poly.pdbx_strand_id
1 'polypeptide(L)'
;MANANSNGSTTHRAHYSPPWANTSIIGIAGSSGSGKTSLALAIVESLSLPWVVILSMDSFYKTLKPEESEKAFRNDYDFDAPDAIDFDILVERLREIKEGKKADIPVYSFEKHQRLEKTTTIYSPHVLILEGIFALHDQRVLDMLDLKIFADADADLCLSRRVLRDVQHRGRDIEGCIKQWFAFVKPNFHRYVEPQRLITSDIIVPRGIENKVAISMVSDRIRKTLEHKSHLHQLELRRLGRAAEDQPLSPNVTILPPRPQIVGLNTLLLTPSTDRETFIFSFDRLATLLIESATALHPSYSLHTITTPTGHTYTGLAPPPGRRGSVSAVVILRGGSALETGLKRVIPDCRTGRMLIQTSYRTGEPELHFRKLPEGLGEQALVLLLDAQMSSGGAALMAVRVLVDHGVEEGRIVYVAWMAGRQGLKRLGSVFPDVRVVVGRVVEDLEVRWVERKYLGC
;
A
#
# COMPACT_ATOMS: atom_id res chain seq x y z
N MET A 1 39.40 -42.81 -7.18
CA MET A 1 38.24 -42.59 -6.28
C MET A 1 38.44 -41.28 -5.54
N ALA A 2 37.63 -40.26 -5.83
CA ALA A 2 37.18 -39.23 -4.89
C ALA A 2 36.33 -38.18 -5.63
N ASN A 3 35.02 -38.35 -5.44
CA ASN A 3 33.88 -37.43 -5.45
C ASN A 3 33.84 -36.15 -6.31
N ALA A 4 32.80 -36.16 -7.14
CA ALA A 4 32.23 -35.07 -7.90
C ALA A 4 31.24 -34.21 -7.08
N ASN A 5 31.11 -32.96 -7.54
CA ASN A 5 29.93 -32.10 -7.57
C ASN A 5 29.31 -31.59 -6.25
N SER A 6 29.51 -30.29 -6.02
CA SER A 6 28.52 -29.41 -5.38
C SER A 6 28.35 -28.14 -6.21
N ASN A 7 27.64 -28.23 -7.34
CA ASN A 7 27.07 -27.07 -8.02
C ASN A 7 25.83 -26.63 -7.23
N GLY A 8 26.01 -25.70 -6.28
CA GLY A 8 24.89 -24.97 -5.70
C GLY A 8 24.32 -24.01 -6.74
N SER A 9 23.16 -24.34 -7.30
CA SER A 9 22.39 -23.39 -8.09
C SER A 9 21.82 -22.33 -7.15
N THR A 10 22.45 -21.17 -7.08
CA THR A 10 21.83 -19.95 -6.58
C THR A 10 20.69 -19.57 -7.53
N THR A 11 19.50 -20.11 -7.28
CA THR A 11 18.26 -19.65 -7.92
C THR A 11 18.05 -18.20 -7.51
N HIS A 12 18.35 -17.26 -8.41
CA HIS A 12 18.00 -15.85 -8.23
C HIS A 12 16.50 -15.76 -7.96
N ARG A 13 16.12 -15.40 -6.74
CA ARG A 13 14.72 -15.19 -6.35
C ARG A 13 14.15 -14.09 -7.22
N ALA A 14 13.02 -14.34 -7.88
CA ALA A 14 12.36 -13.33 -8.68
C ALA A 14 11.86 -12.22 -7.74
N HIS A 15 12.47 -11.05 -7.82
CA HIS A 15 12.06 -9.90 -7.01
C HIS A 15 10.92 -9.17 -7.72
N TYR A 16 9.71 -9.27 -7.16
CA TYR A 16 8.62 -8.38 -7.57
C TYR A 16 8.80 -7.02 -6.91
N SER A 17 9.12 -6.04 -7.74
CA SER A 17 8.91 -4.64 -7.37
C SER A 17 7.43 -4.34 -7.62
N PRO A 18 6.64 -4.00 -6.58
CA PRO A 18 5.27 -3.59 -6.79
C PRO A 18 5.17 -2.42 -7.78
N PRO A 19 4.02 -2.22 -8.46
CA PRO A 19 3.84 -1.13 -9.43
C PRO A 19 4.19 0.25 -8.86
N TRP A 20 4.03 0.40 -7.55
CA TRP A 20 4.36 1.62 -6.83
C TRP A 20 5.82 1.71 -6.32
N ALA A 21 6.58 0.62 -6.35
CA ALA A 21 8.01 0.68 -6.01
C ALA A 21 8.72 1.61 -7.02
N ASN A 22 9.66 2.41 -6.51
CA ASN A 22 10.19 3.60 -7.21
C ASN A 22 9.13 4.72 -7.37
N THR A 23 8.39 5.02 -6.29
CA THR A 23 7.54 6.21 -6.16
C THR A 23 8.20 7.44 -6.77
N SER A 24 7.45 8.20 -7.56
CA SER A 24 7.95 9.50 -8.00
C SER A 24 7.79 10.54 -6.90
N ILE A 25 8.89 11.12 -6.41
CA ILE A 25 8.84 12.11 -5.33
C ILE A 25 9.09 13.51 -5.90
N ILE A 26 8.14 14.41 -5.70
CA ILE A 26 8.20 15.81 -6.11
C ILE A 26 8.35 16.66 -4.86
N GLY A 27 9.42 17.43 -4.76
CA GLY A 27 9.61 18.39 -3.67
C GLY A 27 9.03 19.75 -4.05
N ILE A 28 8.22 20.34 -3.16
CA ILE A 28 7.69 21.70 -3.31
C ILE A 28 8.13 22.53 -2.09
N ALA A 29 9.09 23.43 -2.31
CA ALA A 29 9.55 24.39 -1.32
C ALA A 29 9.07 25.81 -1.61
N GLY A 30 9.28 26.72 -0.65
CA GLY A 30 8.84 28.12 -0.74
C GLY A 30 8.48 28.71 0.63
N SER A 31 8.43 30.04 0.73
CA SER A 31 8.17 30.75 1.98
C SER A 31 6.83 30.36 2.64
N SER A 32 6.71 30.52 3.95
CA SER A 32 5.43 30.36 4.64
C SER A 32 4.43 31.39 4.09
N GLY A 33 3.29 30.92 3.56
CA GLY A 33 2.31 31.76 2.85
C GLY A 33 2.50 31.87 1.33
N SER A 34 3.53 31.25 0.74
CA SER A 34 3.76 31.33 -0.73
C SER A 34 2.78 30.54 -1.59
N GLY A 35 1.96 29.67 -0.98
CA GLY A 35 0.96 28.86 -1.69
C GLY A 35 1.42 27.46 -2.09
N LYS A 36 2.49 26.92 -1.50
CA LYS A 36 2.99 25.54 -1.73
C LYS A 36 1.88 24.48 -1.66
N THR A 37 1.13 24.43 -0.56
CA THR A 37 0.05 23.46 -0.35
C THR A 37 -1.02 23.60 -1.42
N SER A 38 -1.34 24.84 -1.81
CA SER A 38 -2.33 25.10 -2.86
C SER A 38 -1.82 24.71 -4.25
N LEU A 39 -0.54 24.93 -4.55
CA LEU A 39 0.12 24.45 -5.77
C LEU A 39 0.14 22.92 -5.81
N ALA A 40 0.46 22.25 -4.70
CA ALA A 40 0.41 20.80 -4.58
C ALA A 40 -0.99 20.26 -4.88
N LEU A 41 -2.04 20.86 -4.29
CA LEU A 41 -3.43 20.49 -4.57
C LEU A 41 -3.83 20.70 -6.04
N ALA A 42 -3.42 21.81 -6.65
CA ALA A 42 -3.69 22.09 -8.05
C ALA A 42 -3.00 21.09 -9.00
N ILE A 43 -1.78 20.64 -8.66
CA ILE A 43 -1.08 19.56 -9.38
C ILE A 43 -1.83 18.24 -9.23
N VAL A 44 -2.28 17.89 -8.02
CA VAL A 44 -3.07 16.66 -7.78
C VAL A 44 -4.34 16.66 -8.64
N GLU A 45 -5.08 17.76 -8.65
CA GLU A 45 -6.30 17.91 -9.44
C GLU A 45 -6.01 17.79 -10.94
N SER A 46 -4.97 18.48 -11.42
CA SER A 46 -4.53 18.46 -12.82
C SER A 46 -4.04 17.09 -13.29
N LEU A 47 -3.46 16.29 -12.41
CA LEU A 47 -3.04 14.92 -12.72
C LEU A 47 -4.25 14.01 -12.91
N SER A 48 -5.32 14.19 -12.12
CA SER A 48 -6.50 13.33 -12.13
C SER A 48 -6.14 11.84 -12.04
N LEU A 49 -5.07 11.54 -11.29
CA LEU A 49 -4.59 10.18 -11.07
C LEU A 49 -5.05 9.68 -9.70
N PRO A 50 -5.54 8.44 -9.61
CA PRO A 50 -5.61 7.77 -8.32
C PRO A 50 -4.17 7.60 -7.80
N TRP A 51 -3.93 7.70 -6.48
CA TRP A 51 -2.60 7.50 -5.85
C TRP A 51 -1.59 8.65 -5.98
N VAL A 52 -2.04 9.90 -5.88
CA VAL A 52 -1.15 11.02 -5.56
C VAL A 52 -1.34 11.40 -4.10
N VAL A 53 -0.26 11.41 -3.33
CA VAL A 53 -0.30 11.76 -1.90
C VAL A 53 0.53 13.01 -1.65
N ILE A 54 -0.03 13.96 -0.90
CA ILE A 54 0.70 15.12 -0.39
C ILE A 54 1.20 14.76 1.00
N LEU A 55 2.53 14.82 1.20
CA LEU A 55 3.19 14.66 2.48
C LEU A 55 3.70 16.02 2.94
N SER A 56 3.09 16.55 4.00
CA SER A 56 3.54 17.78 4.61
C SER A 56 4.75 17.53 5.51
N MET A 57 5.81 18.32 5.35
CA MET A 57 6.97 18.28 6.25
C MET A 57 6.62 18.71 7.68
N ASP A 58 5.52 19.44 7.85
CA ASP A 58 5.04 19.86 9.18
C ASP A 58 4.75 18.65 10.09
N SER A 59 4.43 17.48 9.53
CA SER A 59 4.29 16.23 10.30
C SER A 59 5.57 15.83 11.05
N PHE A 60 6.74 16.30 10.60
CA PHE A 60 8.05 15.89 11.09
C PHE A 60 8.70 16.89 12.05
N TYR A 61 7.98 17.92 12.53
CA TYR A 61 8.46 18.74 13.64
C TYR A 61 8.87 17.85 14.83
N LYS A 62 10.00 18.15 15.46
CA LYS A 62 10.48 17.44 16.64
C LYS A 62 9.51 17.60 17.81
N THR A 63 9.52 16.62 18.71
CA THR A 63 8.84 16.72 20.01
C THR A 63 9.53 17.77 20.86
N LEU A 64 8.76 18.69 21.44
CA LEU A 64 9.30 19.77 22.24
C LEU A 64 9.48 19.33 23.69
N LYS A 65 10.54 19.80 24.34
CA LYS A 65 10.68 19.72 25.80
C LYS A 65 9.67 20.67 26.47
N PRO A 66 9.34 20.47 27.76
CA PRO A 66 8.40 21.35 28.48
C PRO A 66 8.74 22.85 28.35
N GLU A 67 10.01 23.22 28.52
CA GLU A 67 10.48 24.60 28.39
C GLU A 67 10.33 25.17 26.96
N GLU A 68 10.54 24.34 25.94
CA GLU A 68 10.39 24.72 24.54
C GLU A 68 8.91 24.87 24.17
N SER A 69 8.06 23.99 24.70
CA SER A 69 6.61 24.08 24.55
C SER A 69 6.06 25.38 25.16
N GLU A 70 6.53 25.79 26.33
CA GLU A 70 6.14 27.07 26.94
C GLU A 70 6.56 28.27 26.09
N LYS A 71 7.72 28.21 25.43
CA LYS A 71 8.15 29.24 24.47
C LYS A 71 7.29 29.23 23.22
N ALA A 72 6.91 28.05 22.72
CA ALA A 72 6.05 27.91 21.55
C ALA A 72 4.67 28.54 21.77
N PHE A 73 4.03 28.32 22.93
CA PHE A 73 2.77 28.97 23.29
C PHE A 73 2.87 30.49 23.42
N ARG A 74 4.06 31.02 23.71
CA ARG A 74 4.36 32.46 23.76
C ARG A 74 4.82 33.05 22.42
N ASN A 75 4.78 32.25 21.34
CA ASN A 75 5.31 32.61 20.02
C ASN A 75 6.82 32.94 20.00
N ASP A 76 7.58 32.42 20.97
CA ASP A 76 9.02 32.66 21.19
C ASP A 76 9.89 31.43 20.86
N TYR A 77 9.36 30.49 20.07
CA TYR A 77 10.09 29.32 19.60
C TYR A 77 10.24 29.36 18.07
N ASP A 78 11.44 29.02 17.60
CA ASP A 78 11.79 29.02 16.18
C ASP A 78 11.43 27.70 15.52
N PHE A 79 10.27 27.65 14.87
CA PHE A 79 9.85 26.54 14.03
C PHE A 79 10.37 26.65 12.59
N ASP A 80 10.88 27.82 12.20
CA ASP A 80 11.28 28.13 10.83
C ASP A 80 12.80 27.95 10.67
N ALA A 81 13.42 27.05 11.46
CA ALA A 81 14.83 26.64 11.36
C ALA A 81 14.94 25.13 11.03
N PRO A 82 15.97 24.69 10.28
CA PRO A 82 16.15 23.27 9.93
C PRO A 82 16.15 22.33 11.13
N ASP A 83 16.72 22.77 12.26
CA ASP A 83 16.81 21.96 13.49
C ASP A 83 15.45 21.62 14.11
N ALA A 84 14.39 22.36 13.77
CA ALA A 84 13.02 22.08 14.23
C ALA A 84 12.42 20.83 13.54
N ILE A 85 12.95 20.45 12.36
CA ILE A 85 12.50 19.29 11.60
C ILE A 85 13.38 18.08 11.92
N ASP A 86 12.74 16.93 12.03
CA ASP A 86 13.39 15.63 12.18
C ASP A 86 13.66 15.01 10.81
N PHE A 87 14.74 15.48 10.18
CA PHE A 87 15.14 15.01 8.86
C PHE A 87 15.51 13.53 8.85
N ASP A 88 15.97 12.97 9.98
CA ASP A 88 16.34 11.55 10.05
C ASP A 88 15.13 10.65 9.87
N ILE A 89 14.04 10.93 10.60
CA ILE A 89 12.77 10.21 10.42
C ILE A 89 12.21 10.47 9.01
N LEU A 90 12.24 11.72 8.53
CA LEU A 90 11.75 12.03 7.18
C LEU A 90 12.49 11.23 6.11
N VAL A 91 13.82 11.21 6.14
CA VAL A 91 14.65 10.49 5.18
C VAL A 91 14.39 8.99 5.25
N GLU A 92 14.27 8.43 6.45
CA GLU A 92 13.91 7.03 6.64
C GLU A 92 12.55 6.70 5.99
N ARG A 93 11.51 7.49 6.28
CA ARG A 93 10.16 7.27 5.70
C ARG A 93 10.15 7.43 4.18
N LEU A 94 10.88 8.40 3.63
CA LEU A 94 10.99 8.59 2.18
C LEU A 94 11.72 7.42 1.51
N ARG A 95 12.74 6.83 2.15
CA ARG A 95 13.42 5.62 1.66
C ARG A 95 12.48 4.42 1.67
N GLU A 96 11.75 4.19 2.76
CA GLU A 96 10.74 3.13 2.85
C GLU A 96 9.72 3.25 1.70
N ILE A 97 9.21 4.46 1.46
CA ILE A 97 8.29 4.74 0.36
C ILE A 97 8.94 4.46 -1.01
N LYS A 98 10.18 4.90 -1.24
CA LYS A 98 10.87 4.70 -2.53
C LYS A 98 11.16 3.21 -2.80
N GLU A 99 11.41 2.43 -1.76
CA GLU A 99 11.57 0.97 -1.80
C GLU A 99 10.23 0.20 -1.96
N GLY A 100 9.09 0.91 -1.99
CA GLY A 100 7.78 0.29 -2.13
C GLY A 100 7.22 -0.33 -0.83
N LYS A 101 7.85 -0.06 0.31
CA LYS A 101 7.38 -0.47 1.65
C LYS A 101 6.31 0.51 2.15
N LYS A 102 5.54 0.08 3.16
CA LYS A 102 4.68 1.01 3.91
C LYS A 102 5.54 1.94 4.77
N ALA A 103 5.08 3.17 4.99
CA ALA A 103 5.69 4.11 5.91
C ALA A 103 4.63 4.67 6.86
N ASP A 104 4.93 4.70 8.16
CA ASP A 104 4.06 5.28 9.18
C ASP A 104 4.48 6.73 9.45
N ILE A 105 3.65 7.67 9.01
CA ILE A 105 3.94 9.10 9.10
C ILE A 105 3.49 9.64 10.46
N PRO A 106 4.34 10.37 11.19
CA PRO A 106 3.96 11.03 12.43
C PRO A 106 2.85 12.07 12.20
N VAL A 107 2.00 12.25 13.20
CA VAL A 107 0.98 13.32 13.20
C VAL A 107 1.40 14.38 14.21
N TYR A 108 1.58 15.61 13.73
CA TYR A 108 1.93 16.75 14.58
C TYR A 108 0.69 17.60 14.89
N SER A 109 0.50 17.96 16.16
CA SER A 109 -0.58 18.85 16.60
C SER A 109 -0.05 20.25 16.81
N PHE A 110 -0.55 21.21 16.02
CA PHE A 110 -0.23 22.63 16.18
C PHE A 110 -0.86 23.24 17.45
N GLU A 111 -2.00 22.72 17.90
CA GLU A 111 -2.65 23.16 19.14
C GLU A 111 -1.83 22.78 20.39
N LYS A 112 -1.25 21.57 20.37
CA LYS A 112 -0.44 21.06 21.49
C LYS A 112 1.05 21.32 21.34
N HIS A 113 1.48 21.83 20.19
CA HIS A 113 2.90 21.92 19.79
C HIS A 113 3.67 20.60 20.01
N GLN A 114 3.05 19.47 19.67
CA GLN A 114 3.55 18.14 20.04
C GLN A 114 3.13 17.05 19.04
N ARG A 115 4.00 16.04 18.87
CA ARG A 115 3.65 14.81 18.13
C ARG A 115 2.63 13.99 18.90
N LEU A 116 1.63 13.47 18.20
CA LEU A 116 0.64 12.55 18.74
C LEU A 116 1.16 11.11 18.68
N GLU A 117 0.61 10.23 19.53
CA GLU A 117 0.93 8.79 19.51
C GLU A 117 0.41 8.10 18.24
N LYS A 118 -0.62 8.67 17.61
CA LYS A 118 -1.20 8.14 16.37
C LYS A 118 -0.35 8.50 15.17
N THR A 119 -0.13 7.54 14.28
CA THR A 119 0.49 7.73 12.96
C THR A 119 -0.52 7.57 11.83
N THR A 120 -0.14 8.05 10.64
CA THR A 120 -0.87 7.81 9.40
C THR A 120 -0.04 6.91 8.49
N THR A 121 -0.50 5.68 8.25
CA THR A 121 0.19 4.77 7.33
C THR A 121 -0.04 5.17 5.88
N ILE A 122 1.04 5.42 5.14
CA ILE A 122 1.04 5.65 3.71
C ILE A 122 1.63 4.40 3.02
N TYR A 123 0.95 3.92 2.00
CA TYR A 123 1.57 3.00 1.03
C TYR A 123 2.25 3.82 0.00
N SER A 124 3.39 3.33 -0.45
CA SER A 124 4.15 3.91 -1.52
C SER A 124 3.20 4.28 -2.69
N PRO A 125 3.00 5.57 -2.96
CA PRO A 125 2.11 6.03 -4.01
C PRO A 125 2.84 6.03 -5.36
N HIS A 126 2.13 6.21 -6.47
CA HIS A 126 2.77 6.47 -7.75
C HIS A 126 3.50 7.82 -7.73
N VAL A 127 2.88 8.81 -7.08
CA VAL A 127 3.42 10.15 -6.90
C VAL A 127 3.27 10.59 -5.44
N LEU A 128 4.38 10.98 -4.84
CA LEU A 128 4.44 11.64 -3.54
C LEU A 128 4.85 13.10 -3.75
N ILE A 129 4.00 14.04 -3.34
CA ILE A 129 4.34 15.45 -3.29
C ILE A 129 4.79 15.77 -1.87
N LEU A 130 6.10 15.92 -1.67
CA LEU A 130 6.68 16.40 -0.42
C LEU A 130 6.63 17.92 -0.40
N GLU A 131 5.82 18.50 0.48
CA GLU A 131 5.68 19.96 0.58
C GLU A 131 6.16 20.48 1.95
N GLY A 132 6.87 21.60 1.94
CA GLY A 132 7.34 22.23 3.16
C GLY A 132 8.35 23.34 2.89
N ILE A 133 8.59 24.22 3.86
CA ILE A 133 9.57 25.33 3.69
C ILE A 133 11.01 24.82 3.48
N PHE A 134 11.30 23.57 3.87
CA PHE A 134 12.60 22.92 3.75
C PHE A 134 12.61 21.69 2.83
N ALA A 135 11.63 21.57 1.93
CA ALA A 135 11.52 20.37 1.07
C ALA A 135 12.73 20.16 0.17
N LEU A 136 13.50 21.22 -0.11
CA LEU A 136 14.69 21.20 -0.94
C LEU A 136 15.97 21.55 -0.15
N HIS A 137 15.96 21.40 1.19
CA HIS A 137 17.08 21.81 2.04
C HIS A 137 18.14 20.72 2.27
N ASP A 138 17.72 19.50 2.66
CA ASP A 138 18.63 18.41 3.05
C ASP A 138 19.05 17.59 1.82
N GLN A 139 20.36 17.42 1.63
CA GLN A 139 20.91 16.69 0.48
C GLN A 139 20.38 15.26 0.36
N ARG A 140 20.17 14.56 1.48
CA ARG A 140 19.67 13.18 1.49
C ARG A 140 18.24 13.12 0.95
N VAL A 141 17.44 14.16 1.21
CA VAL A 141 16.10 14.30 0.63
C VAL A 141 16.21 14.63 -0.86
N LEU A 142 17.07 15.58 -1.24
CA LEU A 142 17.27 16.00 -2.63
C LEU A 142 17.63 14.83 -3.55
N ASP A 143 18.49 13.91 -3.10
CA ASP A 143 18.90 12.71 -3.84
C ASP A 143 17.72 11.77 -4.14
N MET A 144 16.62 11.88 -3.39
CA MET A 144 15.41 11.09 -3.58
C MET A 144 14.36 11.76 -4.47
N LEU A 145 14.41 13.08 -4.67
CA LEU A 145 13.40 13.83 -5.44
C LEU A 145 13.66 13.75 -6.95
N ASP A 146 12.62 13.41 -7.72
CA ASP A 146 12.66 13.40 -9.19
C ASP A 146 12.39 14.78 -9.81
N LEU A 147 11.72 15.66 -9.07
CA LEU A 147 11.42 17.03 -9.50
C LEU A 147 11.41 17.98 -8.30
N LYS A 148 12.07 19.13 -8.44
CA LYS A 148 12.28 20.10 -7.37
C LYS A 148 11.65 21.43 -7.77
N ILE A 149 10.56 21.80 -7.10
CA ILE A 149 9.75 22.97 -7.44
C ILE A 149 9.87 24.00 -6.32
N PHE A 150 10.08 25.26 -6.68
CA PHE A 150 10.01 26.37 -5.74
C PHE A 150 8.81 27.27 -6.05
N ALA A 151 7.90 27.41 -5.09
CA ALA A 151 6.75 28.30 -5.17
C ALA A 151 7.15 29.72 -4.71
N ASP A 152 7.23 30.64 -5.67
CA ASP A 152 7.72 32.01 -5.48
C ASP A 152 6.55 33.00 -5.37
N ALA A 153 6.60 33.84 -4.34
CA ALA A 153 5.61 34.86 -4.04
C ALA A 153 6.23 35.98 -3.20
N ASP A 154 5.69 37.18 -3.32
CA ASP A 154 6.17 38.35 -2.60
C ASP A 154 5.99 38.20 -1.08
N ALA A 155 6.92 38.79 -0.31
CA ALA A 155 6.99 38.60 1.15
C ALA A 155 5.78 39.20 1.90
N ASP A 156 5.23 40.30 1.40
CA ASP A 156 4.02 40.95 1.91
C ASP A 156 2.76 40.10 1.66
N LEU A 157 2.67 39.47 0.49
CA LEU A 157 1.62 38.50 0.17
C LEU A 157 1.74 37.25 1.06
N CYS A 158 2.96 36.78 1.31
CA CYS A 158 3.21 35.67 2.22
C CYS A 158 2.79 36.00 3.66
N LEU A 159 3.17 37.18 4.17
CA LEU A 159 2.79 37.65 5.50
C LEU A 159 1.27 37.75 5.65
N SER A 160 0.60 38.44 4.72
CA SER A 160 -0.85 38.62 4.76
C SER A 160 -1.61 37.28 4.76
N ARG A 161 -1.21 36.34 3.91
CA ARG A 161 -1.77 34.98 3.89
C ARG A 161 -1.50 34.20 5.17
N ARG A 162 -0.29 34.30 5.74
CA ARG A 162 0.06 33.63 7.01
C ARG A 162 -0.79 34.15 8.15
N VAL A 163 -0.90 35.47 8.30
CA VAL A 163 -1.71 36.09 9.37
C VAL A 163 -3.18 35.66 9.25
N LEU A 164 -3.78 35.78 8.06
CA LEU A 164 -5.18 35.37 7.86
C LEU A 164 -5.40 33.89 8.20
N ARG A 165 -4.52 33.00 7.72
CA ARG A 165 -4.61 31.56 7.97
C ARG A 165 -4.45 31.22 9.44
N ASP A 166 -3.42 31.75 10.10
CA ASP A 166 -3.07 31.37 11.47
C ASP A 166 -4.12 31.92 12.47
N VAL A 167 -4.71 33.09 12.19
CA VAL A 167 -5.82 33.64 12.98
C VAL A 167 -7.10 32.82 12.78
N GLN A 168 -7.50 32.58 11.52
CA GLN A 168 -8.78 31.93 11.23
C GLN A 168 -8.80 30.43 11.53
N HIS A 169 -7.70 29.71 11.25
CA HIS A 169 -7.68 28.25 11.30
C HIS A 169 -6.85 27.67 12.46
N ARG A 170 -5.98 28.46 13.09
CA ARG A 170 -5.10 27.99 14.18
C ARG A 170 -5.33 28.73 15.51
N GLY A 171 -6.28 29.67 15.56
CA GLY A 171 -6.65 30.41 16.78
C GLY A 171 -5.55 31.31 17.33
N ARG A 172 -4.61 31.76 16.48
CA ARG A 172 -3.48 32.61 16.89
C ARG A 172 -3.85 34.09 16.91
N ASP A 173 -3.13 34.87 17.71
CA ASP A 173 -3.26 36.32 17.78
C ASP A 173 -2.45 37.03 16.68
N ILE A 174 -2.94 38.19 16.22
CA ILE A 174 -2.31 38.94 15.12
C ILE A 174 -0.92 39.45 15.52
N GLU A 175 -0.80 40.02 16.72
CA GLU A 175 0.46 40.59 17.22
C GLU A 175 1.57 39.53 17.32
N GLY A 176 1.24 38.36 17.85
CA GLY A 176 2.11 37.19 17.94
C GLY A 176 2.52 36.66 16.57
N CYS A 177 1.61 36.61 15.60
CA CYS A 177 1.95 36.24 14.22
C CYS A 177 2.94 37.22 13.59
N ILE A 178 2.75 38.52 13.79
CA ILE A 178 3.64 39.57 13.27
C ILE A 178 4.99 39.52 14.00
N LYS A 179 5.00 39.37 15.32
CA LYS A 179 6.22 39.20 16.13
C LYS A 179 7.03 38.02 15.62
N GLN A 180 6.41 36.85 15.42
CA GLN A 180 7.08 35.65 14.92
C GLN A 180 7.64 35.87 13.50
N TRP A 181 6.90 36.60 12.65
CA TRP A 181 7.32 36.90 11.29
C TRP A 181 8.66 37.64 11.23
N PHE A 182 8.77 38.73 12.00
CA PHE A 182 9.99 39.55 12.00
C PHE A 182 11.12 38.92 12.81
N ALA A 183 10.81 38.19 13.89
CA ALA A 183 11.81 37.55 14.73
C ALA A 183 12.44 36.31 14.08
N PHE A 184 11.64 35.46 13.43
CA PHE A 184 12.08 34.15 12.96
C PHE A 184 11.83 33.93 11.46
N VAL A 185 10.58 34.09 11.00
CA VAL A 185 10.17 33.65 9.64
C VAL A 185 10.96 34.36 8.54
N LYS A 186 10.98 35.69 8.55
CA LYS A 186 11.66 36.48 7.50
C LYS A 186 13.18 36.31 7.55
N PRO A 187 13.86 36.42 8.71
CA PRO A 187 15.30 36.15 8.78
C PRO A 187 15.67 34.74 8.32
N ASN A 188 14.93 33.72 8.77
CA ASN A 188 15.22 32.34 8.40
C ASN A 188 14.84 32.01 6.95
N PHE A 189 13.87 32.70 6.38
CA PHE A 189 13.60 32.62 4.94
C PHE A 189 14.86 32.97 4.14
N HIS A 190 15.47 34.12 4.40
CA HIS A 190 16.70 34.53 3.68
C HIS A 190 17.87 33.57 3.96
N ARG A 191 17.96 33.05 5.19
CA ARG A 191 19.06 32.18 5.59
C ARG A 191 18.97 30.76 5.02
N TYR A 192 17.77 30.18 4.97
CA TYR A 192 17.60 28.74 4.72
C TYR A 192 16.63 28.40 3.59
N VAL A 193 15.65 29.26 3.30
CA VAL A 193 14.60 28.99 2.30
C VAL A 193 14.93 29.59 0.94
N GLU A 194 15.34 30.85 0.88
CA GLU A 194 15.72 31.54 -0.36
C GLU A 194 16.85 30.84 -1.13
N PRO A 195 17.90 30.29 -0.48
CA PRO A 195 18.94 29.53 -1.19
C PRO A 195 18.37 28.34 -1.99
N GLN A 196 17.28 27.73 -1.51
CA GLN A 196 16.64 26.60 -2.19
C GLN A 196 16.07 26.99 -3.57
N ARG A 197 15.69 28.26 -3.75
CA ARG A 197 15.18 28.81 -5.02
C ARG A 197 16.26 28.90 -6.10
N LEU A 198 17.49 29.23 -5.71
CA LEU A 198 18.55 29.52 -6.67
C LEU A 198 19.45 28.30 -6.91
N ILE A 199 19.66 27.49 -5.88
CA ILE A 199 20.70 26.44 -5.88
C ILE A 199 20.11 25.07 -6.21
N THR A 200 18.89 24.78 -5.74
CA THR A 200 18.36 23.41 -5.72
C THR A 200 17.10 23.19 -6.56
N SER A 201 16.33 24.22 -6.92
CA SER A 201 15.08 24.01 -7.65
C SER A 201 15.29 23.86 -9.15
N ASP A 202 14.60 22.90 -9.74
CA ASP A 202 14.54 22.70 -11.20
C ASP A 202 13.58 23.69 -11.86
N ILE A 203 12.48 24.03 -11.17
CA ILE A 203 11.41 24.90 -11.67
C ILE A 203 10.99 25.89 -10.60
N ILE A 204 10.90 27.17 -10.98
CA ILE A 204 10.32 28.23 -10.15
C ILE A 204 8.92 28.54 -10.68
N VAL A 205 7.91 28.44 -9.82
CA VAL A 205 6.51 28.73 -10.14
C VAL A 205 6.11 30.05 -9.48
N PRO A 206 6.12 31.18 -10.21
CA PRO A 206 5.60 32.45 -9.70
C PRO A 206 4.08 32.43 -9.68
N ARG A 207 3.48 33.25 -8.81
CA ARG A 207 2.02 33.45 -8.68
C ARG A 207 1.22 32.19 -8.28
N GLY A 208 1.87 31.15 -7.79
CA GLY A 208 1.22 29.95 -7.23
C GLY A 208 0.18 29.34 -8.18
N ILE A 209 -1.08 29.22 -7.71
CA ILE A 209 -2.20 28.59 -8.44
C ILE A 209 -2.58 29.34 -9.73
N GLU A 210 -2.36 30.66 -9.77
CA GLU A 210 -2.77 31.48 -10.92
C GLU A 210 -1.97 31.13 -12.18
N ASN A 211 -0.77 30.55 -12.01
CA ASN A 211 0.09 30.13 -13.10
C ASN A 211 -0.33 28.75 -13.66
N LYS A 212 -1.49 28.72 -14.30
CA LYS A 212 -2.06 27.52 -14.92
C LYS A 212 -1.12 26.86 -15.94
N VAL A 213 -0.31 27.65 -16.65
CA VAL A 213 0.68 27.14 -17.61
C VAL A 213 1.77 26.34 -16.90
N ALA A 214 2.34 26.87 -15.82
CA ALA A 214 3.35 26.16 -15.04
C ALA A 214 2.80 24.87 -14.43
N ILE A 215 1.57 24.90 -13.90
CA ILE A 215 0.89 23.70 -13.38
C ILE A 215 0.74 22.65 -14.48
N SER A 216 0.29 23.03 -15.68
CA SER A 216 0.17 22.10 -16.82
C SER A 216 1.53 21.48 -17.19
N MET A 217 2.59 22.29 -17.27
CA MET A 217 3.93 21.81 -17.60
C MET A 217 4.45 20.80 -16.57
N VAL A 218 4.27 21.08 -15.28
CA VAL A 218 4.62 20.18 -14.18
C VAL A 218 3.82 18.89 -14.28
N SER A 219 2.50 18.98 -14.43
CA SER A 219 1.62 17.82 -14.57
C SER A 219 1.98 16.94 -15.78
N ASP A 220 2.31 17.54 -16.92
CA ASP A 220 2.72 16.81 -18.13
C ASP A 220 4.07 16.09 -17.95
N ARG A 221 5.02 16.72 -17.26
CA ARG A 221 6.29 16.09 -16.92
C ARG A 221 6.09 14.87 -16.01
N ILE A 222 5.23 15.00 -15.00
CA ILE A 222 4.90 13.91 -14.08
C ILE A 222 4.22 12.76 -14.85
N ARG A 223 3.20 13.05 -15.68
CA ARG A 223 2.54 12.05 -16.53
C ARG A 223 3.52 11.27 -17.39
N LYS A 224 4.40 11.94 -18.13
CA LYS A 224 5.43 11.28 -18.95
C LYS A 224 6.36 10.37 -18.15
N THR A 225 6.72 10.78 -16.93
CA THR A 225 7.57 9.99 -16.03
C THR A 225 6.85 8.72 -15.60
N LEU A 226 5.57 8.82 -15.25
CA LEU A 226 4.73 7.68 -14.86
C LEU A 226 4.50 6.71 -16.02
N GLU A 227 4.21 7.22 -17.22
CA GLU A 227 4.07 6.41 -18.44
C GLU A 227 5.35 5.59 -18.72
N HIS A 228 6.51 6.22 -18.60
CA HIS A 228 7.79 5.54 -18.77
C HIS A 228 8.02 4.44 -17.71
N LYS A 229 7.76 4.75 -16.43
CA LYS A 229 7.87 3.77 -15.34
C LYS A 229 6.92 2.59 -15.54
N SER A 230 5.66 2.85 -15.90
CA SER A 230 4.67 1.81 -16.15
C SER A 230 5.06 0.90 -17.31
N HIS A 231 5.59 1.47 -18.40
CA HIS A 231 6.09 0.67 -19.53
C HIS A 231 7.22 -0.29 -19.09
N LEU A 232 8.18 0.18 -18.29
CA LEU A 232 9.24 -0.67 -17.75
C LEU A 232 8.69 -1.78 -16.85
N HIS A 233 7.71 -1.46 -15.99
CA HIS A 233 7.08 -2.45 -15.11
C HIS A 233 6.35 -3.55 -15.91
N GLN A 234 5.59 -3.18 -16.94
CA GLN A 234 4.93 -4.14 -17.83
C GLN A 234 5.93 -5.05 -18.56
N LEU A 235 7.07 -4.50 -19.01
CA LEU A 235 8.12 -5.31 -19.64
C LEU A 235 8.69 -6.33 -18.66
N GLU A 236 8.91 -5.96 -17.40
CA GLU A 236 9.37 -6.89 -16.36
C GLU A 236 8.30 -7.95 -16.04
N LEU A 237 7.01 -7.59 -15.94
CA LEU A 237 5.92 -8.56 -15.77
C LEU A 237 5.82 -9.56 -16.93
N ARG A 238 6.05 -9.10 -18.17
CA ARG A 238 6.11 -9.95 -19.37
C ARG A 238 7.34 -10.85 -19.33
N ARG A 239 8.50 -10.33 -18.93
CA ARG A 239 9.73 -11.12 -18.75
C ARG A 239 9.56 -12.22 -17.70
N LEU A 240 9.01 -11.89 -16.53
CA LEU A 240 8.67 -12.86 -15.48
C LEU A 240 7.67 -13.90 -15.97
N GLY A 241 6.68 -13.48 -16.77
CA GLY A 241 5.72 -14.38 -17.42
C GLY A 241 6.41 -15.38 -18.36
N ARG A 242 7.27 -14.91 -19.26
CA ARG A 242 8.04 -15.76 -20.19
C ARG A 242 9.01 -16.70 -19.49
N ALA A 243 9.74 -16.20 -18.48
CA ALA A 243 10.66 -17.03 -17.71
C ALA A 243 9.95 -18.18 -16.98
N ALA A 244 8.66 -18.03 -16.67
CA ALA A 244 7.86 -19.03 -16.01
C ALA A 244 7.05 -19.92 -16.98
N GLU A 245 6.94 -19.60 -18.27
CA GLU A 245 6.11 -20.34 -19.24
C GLU A 245 6.51 -21.82 -19.36
N ASP A 246 7.81 -22.13 -19.32
CA ASP A 246 8.31 -23.50 -19.44
C ASP A 246 8.42 -24.25 -18.10
N GLN A 247 8.19 -23.58 -16.97
CA GLN A 247 8.32 -24.20 -15.65
C GLN A 247 7.02 -24.91 -15.23
N PRO A 248 7.10 -26.03 -14.48
CA PRO A 248 5.92 -26.63 -13.86
C PRO A 248 5.28 -25.67 -12.84
N LEU A 249 4.02 -25.94 -12.47
CA LEU A 249 3.39 -25.22 -11.36
C LEU A 249 4.18 -25.49 -10.06
N SER A 250 4.26 -24.48 -9.19
CA SER A 250 4.89 -24.63 -7.87
C SER A 250 4.22 -25.77 -7.08
N PRO A 251 4.99 -26.56 -6.31
CA PRO A 251 4.43 -27.61 -5.44
C PRO A 251 3.46 -27.05 -4.39
N ASN A 252 3.53 -25.74 -4.10
CA ASN A 252 2.64 -25.06 -3.17
C ASN A 252 1.26 -24.71 -3.78
N VAL A 253 1.01 -25.07 -5.04
CA VAL A 253 -0.29 -24.93 -5.70
C VAL A 253 -1.08 -26.23 -5.60
N THR A 254 -2.15 -26.21 -4.83
CA THR A 254 -3.11 -27.31 -4.70
C THR A 254 -4.34 -27.04 -5.55
N ILE A 255 -4.61 -27.92 -6.51
CA ILE A 255 -5.85 -27.90 -7.29
C ILE A 255 -6.82 -28.87 -6.64
N LEU A 256 -8.09 -28.47 -6.45
CA LEU A 256 -9.10 -29.39 -5.93
C LEU A 256 -9.19 -30.63 -6.83
N PRO A 257 -9.17 -31.85 -6.26
CA PRO A 257 -9.23 -33.07 -7.05
C PRO A 257 -10.57 -33.12 -7.81
N PRO A 258 -10.58 -33.58 -9.08
CA PRO A 258 -11.77 -33.60 -9.93
C PRO A 258 -12.72 -34.76 -9.54
N ARG A 259 -13.16 -34.77 -8.29
CA ARG A 259 -14.16 -35.73 -7.80
C ARG A 259 -15.50 -35.47 -8.50
N PRO A 260 -16.36 -36.49 -8.68
CA PRO A 260 -17.66 -36.32 -9.36
C PRO A 260 -18.49 -35.13 -8.85
N GLN A 261 -18.48 -34.88 -7.53
CA GLN A 261 -19.14 -33.73 -6.93
C GLN A 261 -18.57 -32.38 -7.40
N ILE A 262 -17.25 -32.24 -7.45
CA ILE A 262 -16.57 -31.02 -7.91
C ILE A 262 -16.80 -30.82 -9.41
N VAL A 263 -16.75 -31.90 -10.18
CA VAL A 263 -17.04 -31.86 -11.62
C VAL A 263 -18.48 -31.40 -11.85
N GLY A 264 -19.46 -32.01 -11.17
CA GLY A 264 -20.87 -31.64 -11.28
C GLY A 264 -21.16 -30.18 -10.90
N LEU A 265 -20.58 -29.69 -9.79
CA LEU A 265 -20.70 -28.29 -9.39
C LEU A 265 -20.11 -27.35 -10.46
N ASN A 266 -18.91 -27.65 -10.97
CA ASN A 266 -18.31 -26.84 -12.02
C ASN A 266 -19.13 -26.85 -13.31
N THR A 267 -19.73 -27.98 -13.69
CA THR A 267 -20.62 -28.05 -14.86
C THR A 267 -21.77 -27.06 -14.70
N LEU A 268 -22.48 -27.09 -13.57
CA LEU A 268 -23.56 -26.14 -13.29
C LEU A 268 -23.09 -24.69 -13.32
N LEU A 269 -21.94 -24.40 -12.69
CA LEU A 269 -21.43 -23.03 -12.61
C LEU A 269 -21.01 -22.47 -13.97
N LEU A 270 -20.48 -23.31 -14.86
CA LEU A 270 -19.97 -22.91 -16.18
C LEU A 270 -21.04 -22.95 -17.28
N THR A 271 -22.16 -23.63 -17.04
CA THR A 271 -23.28 -23.62 -17.98
C THR A 271 -23.85 -22.18 -18.11
N PRO A 272 -23.85 -21.58 -19.32
CA PRO A 272 -24.30 -20.20 -19.51
C PRO A 272 -25.78 -20.00 -19.13
N SER A 273 -26.62 -21.02 -19.38
CA SER A 273 -28.05 -20.99 -19.06
C SER A 273 -28.40 -21.20 -17.59
N THR A 274 -27.42 -21.48 -16.72
CA THR A 274 -27.67 -21.61 -15.28
C THR A 274 -28.12 -20.28 -14.71
N ASP A 275 -29.29 -20.28 -14.09
CA ASP A 275 -29.86 -19.13 -13.41
C ASP A 275 -29.02 -18.71 -12.19
N ARG A 276 -29.29 -17.50 -11.70
CA ARG A 276 -28.48 -16.90 -10.64
C ARG A 276 -28.62 -17.64 -9.30
N GLU A 277 -29.81 -18.13 -8.95
CA GLU A 277 -30.04 -18.79 -7.66
C GLU A 277 -29.30 -20.13 -7.61
N THR A 278 -29.42 -20.93 -8.67
CA THR A 278 -28.67 -22.18 -8.85
C THR A 278 -27.16 -21.93 -8.86
N PHE A 279 -26.72 -20.83 -9.49
CA PHE A 279 -25.32 -20.44 -9.49
C PHE A 279 -24.81 -20.14 -8.08
N ILE A 280 -25.50 -19.27 -7.32
CA ILE A 280 -25.11 -18.90 -5.95
C ILE A 280 -25.08 -20.15 -5.06
N PHE A 281 -26.13 -20.97 -5.09
CA PHE A 281 -26.20 -22.19 -4.30
C PHE A 281 -25.03 -23.14 -4.60
N SER A 282 -24.73 -23.36 -5.89
CA SER A 282 -23.64 -24.24 -6.31
C SER A 282 -22.27 -23.64 -5.96
N PHE A 283 -22.12 -22.33 -6.10
CA PHE A 283 -20.87 -21.62 -5.82
C PHE A 283 -20.58 -21.64 -4.32
N ASP A 284 -21.56 -21.40 -3.46
CA ASP A 284 -21.40 -21.47 -2.00
C ASP A 284 -20.95 -22.85 -1.52
N ARG A 285 -21.48 -23.92 -2.14
CA ARG A 285 -21.04 -25.30 -1.86
C ARG A 285 -19.59 -25.50 -2.27
N LEU A 286 -19.20 -25.01 -3.44
CA LEU A 286 -17.82 -25.09 -3.89
C LEU A 286 -16.87 -24.25 -3.03
N ALA A 287 -17.28 -23.04 -2.65
CA ALA A 287 -16.54 -22.14 -1.78
C ALA A 287 -16.25 -22.81 -0.42
N THR A 288 -17.23 -23.51 0.15
CA THR A 288 -17.04 -24.27 1.38
C THR A 288 -15.91 -25.30 1.23
N LEU A 289 -15.90 -26.06 0.12
CA LEU A 289 -14.86 -27.06 -0.15
C LEU A 289 -13.47 -26.45 -0.39
N LEU A 290 -13.41 -25.27 -1.01
CA LEU A 290 -12.18 -24.51 -1.18
C LEU A 290 -11.61 -24.06 0.17
N ILE A 291 -12.44 -23.51 1.05
CA ILE A 291 -12.02 -23.04 2.38
C ILE A 291 -11.58 -24.20 3.26
N GLU A 292 -12.30 -25.33 3.27
CA GLU A 292 -11.87 -26.56 3.96
C GLU A 292 -10.47 -27.01 3.48
N SER A 293 -10.26 -27.03 2.16
CA SER A 293 -8.97 -27.42 1.59
C SER A 293 -7.86 -26.42 1.95
N ALA A 294 -8.18 -25.12 2.04
CA ALA A 294 -7.24 -24.08 2.43
C ALA A 294 -6.87 -24.14 3.92
N THR A 295 -7.83 -24.40 4.79
CA THR A 295 -7.61 -24.54 6.24
C THR A 295 -6.86 -25.81 6.61
N ALA A 296 -6.97 -26.88 5.80
CA ALA A 296 -6.14 -28.07 5.94
C ALA A 296 -4.63 -27.77 5.79
N LEU A 297 -4.26 -26.65 5.14
CA LEU A 297 -2.88 -26.16 5.06
C LEU A 297 -2.47 -25.36 6.30
N HIS A 298 -3.18 -25.42 7.42
CA HIS A 298 -2.76 -24.74 8.63
C HIS A 298 -1.36 -25.24 9.08
N PRO A 299 -0.37 -24.35 9.25
CA PRO A 299 1.02 -24.77 9.47
C PRO A 299 1.26 -25.29 10.90
N SER A 300 0.37 -24.96 11.84
CA SER A 300 0.62 -25.10 13.27
C SER A 300 -0.46 -25.94 13.95
N TYR A 301 -0.53 -27.23 13.65
CA TYR A 301 -1.28 -28.19 14.47
C TYR A 301 -0.30 -28.95 15.35
N SER A 302 -0.61 -29.06 16.64
CA SER A 302 0.18 -29.83 17.61
C SER A 302 -0.61 -31.03 18.13
N LEU A 303 0.11 -32.10 18.45
CA LEU A 303 -0.47 -33.29 19.09
C LEU A 303 -1.20 -32.88 20.36
N HIS A 304 -2.46 -33.28 20.47
CA HIS A 304 -3.29 -32.98 21.63
C HIS A 304 -4.06 -34.24 22.03
N THR A 305 -3.90 -34.63 23.29
CA THR A 305 -4.50 -35.84 23.83
C THR A 305 -5.64 -35.46 24.76
N ILE A 306 -6.81 -36.04 24.51
CA ILE A 306 -8.01 -35.85 25.34
C ILE A 306 -8.49 -37.18 25.90
N THR A 307 -9.29 -37.11 26.95
CA THR A 307 -10.08 -38.25 27.44
C THR A 307 -11.48 -38.15 26.86
N THR A 308 -11.95 -39.20 26.20
CA THR A 308 -13.30 -39.27 25.63
C THR A 308 -14.36 -39.36 26.74
N PRO A 309 -15.64 -39.07 26.45
CA PRO A 309 -16.74 -39.29 27.41
C PRO A 309 -16.86 -40.74 27.91
N THR A 310 -16.31 -41.71 27.19
CA THR A 310 -16.25 -43.13 27.56
C THR A 310 -15.00 -43.52 28.35
N GLY A 311 -14.11 -42.56 28.66
CA GLY A 311 -12.89 -42.80 29.46
C GLY A 311 -11.68 -43.30 28.66
N HIS A 312 -11.77 -43.39 27.33
CA HIS A 312 -10.63 -43.77 26.49
C HIS A 312 -9.77 -42.55 26.15
N THR A 313 -8.48 -42.77 25.92
CA THR A 313 -7.56 -41.73 25.47
C THR A 313 -7.64 -41.60 23.94
N TYR A 314 -7.88 -40.39 23.43
CA TYR A 314 -7.81 -40.07 22.00
C TYR A 314 -6.67 -39.08 21.75
N THR A 315 -5.77 -39.43 20.83
CA THR A 315 -4.66 -38.58 20.42
C THR A 315 -4.97 -37.97 19.07
N GLY A 316 -5.31 -36.68 19.09
CA GLY A 316 -5.64 -35.88 17.91
C GLY A 316 -4.67 -34.73 17.70
N LEU A 317 -5.14 -33.72 16.97
CA LEU A 317 -4.43 -32.48 16.70
C LEU A 317 -5.28 -31.28 17.14
N ALA A 318 -4.64 -30.27 17.71
CA ALA A 318 -5.26 -28.99 18.02
C ALA A 318 -4.38 -27.83 17.56
N PRO A 319 -4.97 -26.70 17.12
CA PRO A 319 -4.20 -25.49 16.90
C PRO A 319 -3.71 -24.95 18.25
N PRO A 320 -2.57 -24.24 18.30
CA PRO A 320 -2.08 -23.63 19.52
C PRO A 320 -3.08 -22.60 20.06
N PRO A 321 -3.20 -22.44 21.38
CA PRO A 321 -4.15 -21.51 21.96
C PRO A 321 -3.85 -20.05 21.62
N GLY A 322 -4.87 -19.21 21.66
CA GLY A 322 -4.78 -17.77 21.42
C GLY A 322 -4.60 -17.39 19.94
N ARG A 323 -4.04 -16.20 19.69
CA ARG A 323 -3.92 -15.66 18.32
C ARG A 323 -3.05 -16.52 17.40
N ARG A 324 -2.07 -17.23 17.97
CA ARG A 324 -1.11 -18.08 17.23
C ARG A 324 -1.72 -19.36 16.63
N GLY A 325 -2.95 -19.72 16.98
CA GLY A 325 -3.72 -20.78 16.31
C GLY A 325 -4.99 -20.27 15.63
N SER A 326 -5.21 -18.95 15.61
CA SER A 326 -6.37 -18.35 14.96
C SER A 326 -6.13 -18.16 13.46
N VAL A 327 -7.21 -18.28 12.69
CA VAL A 327 -7.26 -18.03 11.26
C VAL A 327 -7.98 -16.70 11.02
N SER A 328 -7.44 -15.85 10.15
CA SER A 328 -8.22 -14.75 9.55
C SER A 328 -8.26 -14.87 8.05
N ALA A 329 -9.20 -14.14 7.46
CA ALA A 329 -9.29 -13.98 6.03
C ALA A 329 -9.17 -12.51 5.65
N VAL A 330 -8.59 -12.24 4.48
CA VAL A 330 -8.64 -10.94 3.83
C VAL A 330 -9.30 -11.11 2.47
N VAL A 331 -10.37 -10.37 2.26
CA VAL A 331 -11.21 -10.48 1.06
C VAL A 331 -10.75 -9.46 0.03
N ILE A 332 -10.36 -9.93 -1.16
CA ILE A 332 -10.09 -9.06 -2.31
C ILE A 332 -11.43 -8.71 -2.98
N LEU A 333 -11.82 -7.46 -2.85
CA LEU A 333 -13.07 -6.96 -3.38
C LEU A 333 -13.00 -6.77 -4.90
N ARG A 334 -14.08 -7.02 -5.64
CA ARG A 334 -15.39 -7.49 -5.15
C ARG A 334 -15.53 -9.02 -5.15
N GLY A 335 -14.86 -9.70 -6.07
CA GLY A 335 -15.07 -11.14 -6.30
C GLY A 335 -14.82 -12.03 -5.09
N GLY A 336 -13.84 -11.71 -4.24
CA GLY A 336 -13.57 -12.46 -3.02
C GLY A 336 -14.76 -12.55 -2.06
N SER A 337 -15.69 -11.58 -2.08
CA SER A 337 -16.88 -11.62 -1.22
C SER A 337 -17.81 -12.79 -1.52
N ALA A 338 -17.75 -13.36 -2.73
CA ALA A 338 -18.51 -14.57 -3.06
C ALA A 338 -18.04 -15.79 -2.23
N LEU A 339 -16.82 -15.77 -1.70
CA LEU A 339 -16.28 -16.86 -0.86
C LEU A 339 -16.63 -16.69 0.63
N GLU A 340 -17.19 -15.54 1.06
CA GLU A 340 -17.48 -15.27 2.47
C GLU A 340 -18.54 -16.22 3.05
N THR A 341 -19.53 -16.65 2.25
CA THR A 341 -20.53 -17.63 2.70
C THR A 341 -19.87 -18.96 3.07
N GLY A 342 -18.98 -19.45 2.21
CA GLY A 342 -18.20 -20.66 2.46
C GLY A 342 -17.28 -20.49 3.67
N LEU A 343 -16.61 -19.34 3.78
CA LEU A 343 -15.75 -19.02 4.92
C LEU A 343 -16.49 -19.12 6.25
N LYS A 344 -17.66 -18.48 6.36
CA LYS A 344 -18.44 -18.46 7.61
C LYS A 344 -19.03 -19.81 7.99
N ARG A 345 -19.20 -20.73 7.03
CA ARG A 345 -19.61 -22.11 7.31
C ARG A 345 -18.49 -22.93 7.94
N VAL A 346 -17.26 -22.72 7.48
CA VAL A 346 -16.07 -23.46 7.98
C VAL A 346 -15.51 -22.83 9.24
N ILE A 347 -15.42 -21.49 9.30
CA ILE A 347 -14.85 -20.73 10.40
C ILE A 347 -15.80 -19.56 10.76
N PRO A 348 -16.86 -19.81 11.57
CA PRO A 348 -17.89 -18.81 11.87
C PRO A 348 -17.37 -17.53 12.54
N ASP A 349 -16.32 -17.63 13.34
CA ASP A 349 -15.70 -16.55 14.11
C ASP A 349 -14.47 -15.92 13.42
N CYS A 350 -14.25 -16.24 12.14
CA CYS A 350 -13.12 -15.73 11.36
C CYS A 350 -13.14 -14.20 11.28
N ARG A 351 -12.03 -13.58 11.69
CA ARG A 351 -11.85 -12.12 11.51
C ARG A 351 -11.59 -11.84 10.04
N THR A 352 -12.35 -10.90 9.48
CA THR A 352 -12.27 -10.58 8.05
C THR A 352 -11.72 -9.18 7.82
N GLY A 353 -10.62 -9.11 7.08
CA GLY A 353 -10.13 -7.91 6.43
C GLY A 353 -10.70 -7.74 5.03
N ARG A 354 -10.58 -6.53 4.48
CA ARG A 354 -11.00 -6.21 3.11
C ARG A 354 -9.92 -5.40 2.41
N MET A 355 -9.69 -5.70 1.14
CA MET A 355 -8.82 -4.93 0.25
C MET A 355 -9.55 -4.72 -1.08
N LEU A 356 -9.63 -3.49 -1.56
CA LEU A 356 -10.09 -3.20 -2.91
C LEU A 356 -8.86 -3.00 -3.79
N ILE A 357 -8.64 -3.93 -4.72
CA ILE A 357 -7.58 -3.84 -5.70
C ILE A 357 -8.23 -3.79 -7.08
N GLN A 358 -7.98 -2.73 -7.84
CA GLN A 358 -8.53 -2.57 -9.18
C GLN A 358 -7.39 -2.47 -10.18
N THR A 359 -7.56 -3.11 -11.33
CA THR A 359 -6.62 -2.95 -12.44
C THR A 359 -6.96 -1.66 -13.18
N SER A 360 -5.99 -0.77 -13.28
CA SER A 360 -6.10 0.46 -14.06
C SER A 360 -6.41 0.16 -15.52
N TYR A 361 -7.42 0.81 -16.09
CA TYR A 361 -7.75 0.62 -17.51
C TYR A 361 -6.70 1.23 -18.44
N ARG A 362 -5.95 2.24 -17.96
CA ARG A 362 -4.92 2.94 -18.74
C ARG A 362 -3.61 2.15 -18.75
N THR A 363 -3.16 1.75 -17.57
CA THR A 363 -1.84 1.13 -17.40
C THR A 363 -1.89 -0.39 -17.27
N GLY A 364 -3.05 -0.99 -17.06
CA GLY A 364 -3.17 -2.42 -16.80
C GLY A 364 -2.56 -2.87 -15.46
N GLU A 365 -2.16 -1.94 -14.60
CA GLU A 365 -1.52 -2.22 -13.30
C GLU A 365 -2.55 -2.34 -12.17
N PRO A 366 -2.31 -3.19 -11.17
CA PRO A 366 -3.17 -3.29 -9.99
C PRO A 366 -2.92 -2.11 -9.02
N GLU A 367 -4.00 -1.54 -8.48
CA GLU A 367 -4.00 -0.35 -7.62
C GLU A 367 -4.81 -0.58 -6.32
N LEU A 368 -4.31 -0.14 -5.14
CA LEU A 368 -4.89 -0.45 -3.81
C LEU A 368 -5.94 0.57 -3.39
N HIS A 369 -7.13 0.59 -3.98
CA HIS A 369 -8.16 1.58 -3.65
C HIS A 369 -8.63 1.67 -2.20
N PHE A 370 -8.61 0.56 -1.48
CA PHE A 370 -9.05 0.56 -0.10
C PHE A 370 -8.45 -0.60 0.64
N ARG A 371 -8.25 -0.42 1.95
CA ARG A 371 -7.99 -1.53 2.85
C ARG A 371 -8.63 -1.31 4.22
N LYS A 372 -8.96 -2.42 4.87
CA LYS A 372 -9.23 -2.50 6.30
C LYS A 372 -8.80 -3.89 6.76
N LEU A 373 -7.67 -3.97 7.46
CA LEU A 373 -7.10 -5.24 7.92
C LEU A 373 -7.41 -5.45 9.41
N PRO A 374 -7.56 -6.69 9.89
CA PRO A 374 -7.70 -6.99 11.31
C PRO A 374 -6.42 -6.60 12.09
N GLU A 375 -6.59 -6.18 13.34
CA GLU A 375 -5.45 -5.95 14.24
C GLU A 375 -4.71 -7.25 14.57
N GLY A 376 -3.38 -7.16 14.70
CA GLY A 376 -2.53 -8.32 15.02
C GLY A 376 -2.45 -9.37 13.92
N LEU A 377 -2.69 -9.01 12.65
CA LEU A 377 -2.70 -9.96 11.53
C LEU A 377 -1.40 -10.77 11.39
N GLY A 378 -0.24 -10.16 11.66
CA GLY A 378 1.07 -10.85 11.62
C GLY A 378 1.28 -11.89 12.73
N GLU A 379 0.51 -11.84 13.83
CA GLU A 379 0.61 -12.80 14.93
C GLU A 379 -0.15 -14.10 14.65
N GLN A 380 -0.94 -14.13 13.58
CA GLN A 380 -1.85 -15.21 13.29
C GLN A 380 -1.15 -16.41 12.67
N ALA A 381 -1.77 -17.57 12.85
CA ALA A 381 -1.25 -18.84 12.36
C ALA A 381 -1.38 -18.96 10.83
N LEU A 382 -2.50 -18.46 10.31
CA LEU A 382 -2.92 -18.62 8.93
C LEU A 382 -3.74 -17.41 8.50
N VAL A 383 -3.39 -16.84 7.35
CA VAL A 383 -4.16 -15.75 6.72
C VAL A 383 -4.62 -16.23 5.34
N LEU A 384 -5.93 -16.36 5.19
CA LEU A 384 -6.57 -16.72 3.92
C LEU A 384 -6.76 -15.47 3.07
N LEU A 385 -6.25 -15.46 1.84
CA LEU A 385 -6.47 -14.38 0.90
C LEU A 385 -7.51 -14.83 -0.14
N LEU A 386 -8.70 -14.22 -0.11
CA LEU A 386 -9.86 -14.71 -0.84
C LEU A 386 -10.12 -13.91 -2.12
N ASP A 387 -10.18 -14.60 -3.25
CA ASP A 387 -10.51 -14.02 -4.55
C ASP A 387 -11.24 -15.04 -5.42
N ALA A 388 -12.40 -14.73 -5.99
CA ALA A 388 -13.14 -15.73 -6.78
C ALA A 388 -12.41 -16.18 -8.05
N GLN A 389 -11.73 -15.25 -8.73
CA GLN A 389 -11.10 -15.52 -10.02
C GLN A 389 -9.79 -14.74 -10.17
N MET A 390 -8.67 -15.45 -10.33
CA MET A 390 -7.37 -14.86 -10.64
C MET A 390 -7.10 -14.90 -12.15
N SER A 391 -7.00 -13.73 -12.78
CA SER A 391 -6.65 -13.61 -14.20
C SER A 391 -5.12 -13.54 -14.37
N SER A 392 -4.54 -12.35 -14.52
CA SER A 392 -3.08 -12.16 -14.74
C SER A 392 -2.17 -12.39 -13.53
N GLY A 393 -2.74 -12.52 -12.32
CA GLY A 393 -2.02 -12.61 -11.05
C GLY A 393 -1.61 -11.26 -10.41
N GLY A 394 -1.81 -10.13 -11.10
CA GLY A 394 -1.40 -8.81 -10.60
C GLY A 394 -2.04 -8.43 -9.26
N ALA A 395 -3.35 -8.59 -9.13
CA ALA A 395 -4.07 -8.31 -7.89
C ALA A 395 -3.64 -9.25 -6.75
N ALA A 396 -3.29 -10.51 -7.06
CA ALA A 396 -2.82 -11.47 -6.07
C ALA A 396 -1.43 -11.10 -5.54
N LEU A 397 -0.48 -10.78 -6.41
CA LEU A 397 0.87 -10.32 -6.04
C LEU A 397 0.80 -9.10 -5.12
N MET A 398 -0.01 -8.12 -5.51
CA MET A 398 -0.25 -6.91 -4.74
C MET A 398 -0.86 -7.18 -3.37
N ALA A 399 -1.89 -8.03 -3.31
CA ALA A 399 -2.54 -8.39 -2.06
C ALA A 399 -1.59 -9.12 -1.10
N VAL A 400 -0.79 -10.08 -1.60
CA VAL A 400 0.23 -10.75 -0.80
C VAL A 400 1.27 -9.76 -0.29
N ARG A 401 1.74 -8.84 -1.14
CA ARG A 401 2.70 -7.80 -0.75
C ARG A 401 2.16 -6.96 0.42
N VAL A 402 0.91 -6.52 0.35
CA VAL A 402 0.26 -5.76 1.43
C VAL A 402 0.24 -6.55 2.74
N LEU A 403 -0.01 -7.86 2.72
CA LEU A 403 0.02 -8.70 3.91
C LEU A 403 1.43 -8.83 4.50
N VAL A 404 2.44 -9.04 3.65
CA VAL A 404 3.85 -9.10 4.07
C VAL A 404 4.29 -7.78 4.71
N ASP A 405 3.91 -6.64 4.14
CA ASP A 405 4.16 -5.32 4.73
C ASP A 405 3.44 -5.13 6.09
N HIS A 406 2.42 -5.96 6.40
CA HIS A 406 1.72 -6.00 7.68
C HIS A 406 2.26 -7.06 8.64
N GLY A 407 3.44 -7.60 8.36
CA GLY A 407 4.14 -8.54 9.22
C GLY A 407 3.61 -9.98 9.12
N VAL A 408 2.81 -10.30 8.10
CA VAL A 408 2.39 -11.68 7.85
C VAL A 408 3.53 -12.40 7.11
N GLU A 409 4.03 -13.49 7.70
CA GLU A 409 5.03 -14.35 7.06
C GLU A 409 4.46 -15.03 5.81
N GLU A 410 5.22 -15.10 4.72
CA GLU A 410 4.79 -15.66 3.43
C GLU A 410 4.22 -17.08 3.56
N GLY A 411 4.89 -17.95 4.33
CA GLY A 411 4.45 -19.33 4.59
C GLY A 411 3.11 -19.46 5.31
N ARG A 412 2.63 -18.38 5.96
CA ARG A 412 1.33 -18.35 6.65
C ARG A 412 0.20 -17.82 5.76
N ILE A 413 0.50 -17.43 4.53
CA ILE A 413 -0.51 -16.93 3.58
C ILE A 413 -0.99 -18.10 2.71
N VAL A 414 -2.31 -18.26 2.61
CA VAL A 414 -2.95 -19.18 1.66
C VAL A 414 -3.85 -18.37 0.73
N TYR A 415 -3.50 -18.29 -0.55
CA TYR A 415 -4.34 -17.70 -1.58
C TYR A 415 -5.41 -18.70 -2.01
N VAL A 416 -6.68 -18.29 -1.97
CA VAL A 416 -7.83 -19.16 -2.28
C VAL A 416 -8.61 -18.56 -3.44
N ALA A 417 -8.76 -19.33 -4.51
CA ALA A 417 -9.60 -18.95 -5.63
C ALA A 417 -10.40 -20.09 -6.24
N TRP A 418 -11.54 -19.79 -6.87
CA TRP A 418 -12.23 -20.81 -7.66
C TRP A 418 -11.50 -21.05 -8.97
N MET A 419 -11.25 -19.99 -9.74
CA MET A 419 -10.59 -20.05 -11.05
C MET A 419 -9.27 -19.29 -11.03
N ALA A 420 -8.24 -19.84 -11.65
CA ALA A 420 -6.95 -19.17 -11.77
C ALA A 420 -6.26 -19.44 -13.10
N GLY A 421 -5.74 -18.37 -13.73
CA GLY A 421 -4.85 -18.49 -14.89
C GLY A 421 -3.53 -19.16 -14.52
N ARG A 422 -3.00 -20.00 -15.41
CA ARG A 422 -1.74 -20.72 -15.22
C ARG A 422 -0.55 -19.77 -15.05
N GLN A 423 -0.44 -18.73 -15.88
CA GLN A 423 0.60 -17.70 -15.78
C GLN A 423 0.46 -16.89 -14.49
N GLY A 424 -0.77 -16.62 -14.03
CA GLY A 424 -1.01 -15.94 -12.75
C GLY A 424 -0.47 -16.75 -11.57
N LEU A 425 -0.75 -18.06 -11.54
CA LEU A 425 -0.22 -18.98 -10.51
C LEU A 425 1.31 -19.06 -10.52
N LYS A 426 1.89 -19.17 -11.72
CA LYS A 426 3.33 -19.22 -11.92
C LYS A 426 4.03 -17.94 -11.45
N ARG A 427 3.48 -16.77 -11.80
CA ARG A 427 3.97 -15.47 -11.33
C ARG A 427 3.90 -15.35 -9.81
N LEU A 428 2.79 -15.78 -9.21
CA LEU A 428 2.63 -15.74 -7.75
C LEU A 428 3.69 -16.61 -7.07
N GLY A 429 3.87 -17.85 -7.54
CA GLY A 429 4.84 -18.78 -6.98
C GLY A 429 6.31 -18.43 -7.26
N SER A 430 6.63 -17.72 -8.34
CA SER A 430 8.00 -17.29 -8.61
C SER A 430 8.43 -16.13 -7.69
N VAL A 431 7.50 -15.23 -7.39
CA VAL A 431 7.73 -14.05 -6.55
C VAL A 431 7.68 -14.40 -5.06
N PHE A 432 6.64 -15.12 -4.65
CA PHE A 432 6.37 -15.49 -3.26
C PHE A 432 6.37 -17.03 -3.15
N PRO A 433 7.56 -17.66 -3.15
CA PRO A 433 7.68 -19.12 -3.24
C PRO A 433 7.06 -19.85 -2.05
N ASP A 434 7.03 -19.23 -0.88
CA ASP A 434 6.50 -19.84 0.35
C ASP A 434 4.97 -19.70 0.47
N VAL A 435 4.34 -18.85 -0.35
CA VAL A 435 2.88 -18.70 -0.35
C VAL A 435 2.25 -19.97 -0.91
N ARG A 436 1.21 -20.43 -0.21
CA ARG A 436 0.43 -21.59 -0.62
C ARG A 436 -0.83 -21.15 -1.35
N VAL A 437 -1.28 -21.96 -2.30
CA VAL A 437 -2.40 -21.62 -3.18
C VAL A 437 -3.37 -22.79 -3.25
N VAL A 438 -4.66 -22.51 -3.08
CA VAL A 438 -5.74 -23.48 -3.29
C VAL A 438 -6.66 -22.96 -4.39
N VAL A 439 -6.79 -23.73 -5.47
CA VAL A 439 -7.64 -23.38 -6.62
C VAL A 439 -8.63 -24.46 -6.95
N GLY A 440 -9.85 -24.07 -7.32
CA GLY A 440 -10.87 -25.02 -7.79
C GLY A 440 -10.61 -25.51 -9.21
N ARG A 441 -10.07 -24.65 -10.07
CA ARG A 441 -9.77 -24.93 -11.47
C ARG A 441 -8.69 -24.01 -12.01
N VAL A 442 -7.84 -24.57 -12.87
CA VAL A 442 -6.90 -23.79 -13.70
C VAL A 442 -7.56 -23.53 -15.05
N VAL A 443 -7.50 -22.28 -15.51
CA VAL A 443 -8.09 -21.81 -16.77
C VAL A 443 -7.04 -21.21 -17.68
N GLU A 444 -7.45 -20.86 -18.91
CA GLU A 444 -6.60 -20.09 -19.81
C GLU A 444 -6.27 -18.73 -19.20
N ASP A 445 -5.09 -18.24 -19.55
CA ASP A 445 -4.62 -16.95 -19.06
C ASP A 445 -5.45 -15.80 -19.64
N LEU A 446 -5.59 -14.72 -18.85
CA LEU A 446 -6.30 -13.50 -19.25
C LEU A 446 -7.82 -13.66 -19.42
N GLU A 447 -8.43 -14.70 -18.85
CA GLU A 447 -9.90 -14.80 -18.80
C GLU A 447 -10.50 -13.58 -18.10
N VAL A 448 -11.56 -13.02 -18.71
CA VAL A 448 -12.28 -11.86 -18.19
C VAL A 448 -12.96 -12.23 -16.87
N ARG A 449 -12.93 -11.33 -15.88
CA ARG A 449 -13.61 -11.55 -14.60
C ARG A 449 -15.12 -11.46 -14.76
N TRP A 450 -15.81 -12.57 -14.54
CA TRP A 450 -17.27 -12.67 -14.72
C TRP A 450 -17.98 -13.26 -13.51
N VAL A 451 -17.26 -13.99 -12.64
CA VAL A 451 -17.83 -14.68 -11.48
C VAL A 451 -18.54 -13.72 -10.54
N GLU A 452 -17.93 -12.57 -10.26
CA GLU A 452 -18.51 -11.55 -9.39
C GLU A 452 -19.79 -10.94 -9.97
N ARG A 453 -19.88 -10.80 -11.30
CA ARG A 453 -21.07 -10.25 -11.97
C ARG A 453 -22.23 -11.23 -11.88
N LYS A 454 -21.97 -12.53 -12.12
CA LYS A 454 -23.01 -13.57 -12.03
C LYS A 454 -23.46 -13.78 -10.58
N TYR A 455 -22.54 -13.79 -9.62
CA TYR A 455 -22.86 -13.98 -8.20
C TYR A 455 -23.59 -12.77 -7.59
N LEU A 456 -23.03 -11.57 -7.75
CA LEU A 456 -23.58 -10.33 -7.16
C LEU A 456 -24.73 -9.72 -7.97
N GLY A 457 -24.88 -10.13 -9.24
CA GLY A 457 -25.93 -9.65 -10.14
C GLY A 457 -25.79 -8.19 -10.53
N CYS A 458 -24.56 -7.69 -10.69
CA CYS A 458 -24.24 -6.30 -10.98
C CYS A 458 -23.27 -6.16 -12.16
#